data_AF-A0A924H1I0-F1
#
_entry.id   AF-A0A924H1I0-F1
#
_cell.length_a   1.000
_cell.length_b   1.000
_cell.length_c   1.000
_cell.angle_alpha   90.00
_cell.angle_beta   90.00
_cell.angle_gamma   90.00
#
_symmetry.space_group_name_H-M   'P 1'
#
loop_
_entity.id
_entity.type
_entity.pdbx_description
1 polymer ?
#
loop_
_entity_poly.entity_id
_entity_poly.type
_entity_poly.pdbx_seq_one_letter_code
_entity_poly.pdbx_strand_id
1 'polypeptide(L)'
;MEQAKPSVAVVGWDMSHNALGRAWVLADMLGHQGWTVQLAGPLCQGREVWQPLRNATPSVDTFLCRGMANVMHKCVRHVEANPHRAVVVSKQRFPSML
;
A
#
# COMPACT_ATOMS: atom_id res chain seq x y z
N MET A 1 -10.30 -15.95 24.24
CA MET A 1 -10.47 -14.80 23.34
C MET A 1 -9.38 -14.91 22.29
N GLU A 2 -9.76 -15.18 21.03
CA GLU A 2 -8.81 -15.19 19.92
C GLU A 2 -8.26 -13.76 19.78
N GLN A 3 -6.94 -13.58 19.97
CA GLN A 3 -6.35 -12.27 19.77
C GLN A 3 -6.51 -11.92 18.29
N ALA A 4 -7.18 -10.80 18.00
CA ALA A 4 -7.30 -10.31 16.64
C ALA A 4 -5.90 -10.20 16.02
N LYS A 5 -5.68 -10.84 14.85
CA LYS A 5 -4.39 -10.78 14.16
C LYS A 5 -3.95 -9.33 14.02
N PRO A 6 -2.69 -8.99 14.36
CA PRO A 6 -2.22 -7.63 14.23
C PRO A 6 -2.23 -7.23 12.75
N SER A 7 -2.85 -6.09 12.46
CA SER A 7 -3.01 -5.59 11.09
C SER A 7 -1.93 -4.55 10.75
N VAL A 8 -1.39 -4.64 9.54
CA VAL A 8 -0.38 -3.71 9.00
C VAL A 8 -0.76 -3.27 7.60
N ALA A 9 -0.65 -1.97 7.34
CA ALA A 9 -0.74 -1.47 5.96
C ALA A 9 0.65 -1.37 5.36
N VAL A 10 0.83 -1.91 4.15
CA VAL A 10 1.98 -1.64 3.31
C VAL A 10 1.55 -0.68 2.21
N VAL A 11 2.13 0.52 2.21
CA VAL A 11 1.74 1.60 1.31
C VAL A 11 2.79 1.78 0.22
N GLY A 12 2.39 1.66 -1.04
CA GLY A 12 3.24 1.95 -2.19
C GLY A 12 3.05 3.38 -2.69
N TRP A 13 4.09 3.97 -3.29
CA TRP A 13 4.02 5.31 -3.89
C TRP A 13 3.24 5.37 -5.21
N ASP A 14 3.28 4.29 -5.99
CA ASP A 14 2.52 4.17 -7.23
C ASP A 14 2.35 2.68 -7.58
N MET A 15 1.09 2.29 -7.80
CA MET A 15 0.70 0.90 -8.00
C MET A 15 0.64 0.50 -9.46
N SER A 16 0.86 1.42 -10.40
CA SER A 16 0.73 1.15 -11.84
C SER A 16 2.01 0.67 -12.52
N HIS A 17 3.14 0.61 -11.80
CA HIS A 17 4.43 0.23 -12.36
C HIS A 17 5.31 -0.56 -11.36
N ASN A 18 6.56 -0.83 -11.74
CA ASN A 18 7.52 -1.64 -10.97
C ASN A 18 7.78 -1.19 -9.52
N ALA A 19 7.38 0.01 -9.10
CA ALA A 19 7.43 0.42 -7.70
C ALA A 19 6.56 -0.48 -6.80
N LEU A 20 5.44 -0.99 -7.32
CA LEU A 20 4.56 -1.92 -6.61
C LEU A 20 5.31 -3.18 -6.16
N GLY A 21 6.26 -3.68 -6.95
CA GLY A 21 6.96 -4.94 -6.65
C GLY A 21 7.61 -4.96 -5.26
N ARG A 22 8.21 -3.84 -4.84
CA ARG A 22 8.82 -3.74 -3.51
C ARG A 22 7.78 -3.74 -2.39
N ALA A 23 6.67 -3.02 -2.58
CA ALA A 23 5.57 -2.98 -1.62
C ALA A 23 4.93 -4.38 -1.48
N TRP A 24 4.77 -5.07 -2.61
CA TRP A 24 4.23 -6.41 -2.64
C TRP A 24 5.11 -7.42 -1.91
N VAL A 25 6.43 -7.41 -2.12
CA VAL A 25 7.36 -8.31 -1.40
C VAL A 25 7.30 -8.08 0.12
N LEU A 26 7.25 -6.82 0.56
CA LEU A 26 7.08 -6.52 1.99
C LEU A 26 5.75 -7.05 2.53
N ALA A 27 4.67 -6.91 1.75
CA ALA A 27 3.36 -7.40 2.14
C ALA A 27 3.31 -8.93 2.23
N ASP A 28 3.91 -9.62 1.26
CA ASP A 28 4.03 -11.07 1.22
C ASP A 28 4.84 -11.60 2.43
N MET A 29 6.01 -11.02 2.69
CA MET A 29 6.84 -11.37 3.86
C MET A 29 6.08 -11.18 5.19
N LEU A 30 5.37 -10.07 5.36
CA LEU A 30 4.57 -9.82 6.57
C LEU A 30 3.41 -10.82 6.71
N GLY A 31 2.76 -11.18 5.60
CA GLY A 31 1.74 -12.22 5.57
C GLY A 31 2.29 -13.58 6.04
N HIS A 32 3.47 -13.96 5.56
CA HIS A 32 4.19 -15.16 6.00
C HIS A 32 4.59 -15.13 7.49
N GLN A 33 4.71 -13.95 8.10
CA GLN A 33 4.95 -13.77 9.53
C GLN A 33 3.65 -13.74 10.37
N GLY A 34 2.50 -14.02 9.76
CA GLY A 34 1.21 -14.12 10.44
C GLY A 34 0.45 -12.80 10.60
N TRP A 35 0.93 -11.71 10.00
CA TRP A 35 0.21 -10.43 10.01
C TRP A 35 -0.98 -10.44 9.06
N THR A 36 -2.03 -9.70 9.40
CA THR A 36 -3.07 -9.34 8.43
C THR A 36 -2.59 -8.12 7.67
N VAL A 37 -2.31 -8.27 6.37
CA VAL A 37 -1.68 -7.20 5.58
C VAL A 37 -2.66 -6.59 4.60
N GLN A 38 -2.71 -5.26 4.58
CA GLN A 38 -3.36 -4.50 3.52
C GLN A 38 -2.30 -3.82 2.65
N LEU A 39 -2.28 -4.13 1.36
CA LEU A 39 -1.38 -3.51 0.39
C LEU A 39 -2.15 -2.43 -0.38
N ALA A 40 -1.81 -1.16 -0.20
CA ALA A 40 -2.61 -0.05 -0.73
C ALA A 40 -1.77 1.12 -1.26
N GLY A 41 -2.28 1.85 -2.25
CA GLY A 41 -1.65 3.10 -2.70
C GLY A 41 -2.23 3.68 -3.98
N PRO A 42 -1.72 4.83 -4.44
CA PRO A 42 -2.28 5.53 -5.58
C PRO A 42 -1.84 4.91 -6.92
N LEU A 43 -2.59 5.23 -7.97
CA LEU A 43 -2.21 5.05 -9.37
C LEU A 43 -1.87 6.43 -9.93
N CYS A 44 -0.58 6.78 -9.97
CA CYS A 44 -0.12 8.11 -10.39
C CYS A 44 0.41 8.15 -11.83
N GLN A 45 1.03 7.08 -12.31
CA GLN A 45 1.56 7.00 -13.68
C GLN A 45 0.69 6.18 -14.64
N GLY A 46 -0.34 5.51 -14.14
CA GLY A 46 -1.25 4.68 -14.93
C GLY A 46 -2.65 4.62 -14.32
N ARG A 47 -3.53 3.82 -14.94
CA ARG A 47 -4.94 3.66 -14.51
C ARG A 47 -5.26 2.28 -13.97
N GLU A 48 -4.30 1.36 -14.04
CA GLU A 48 -4.47 -0.02 -13.63
C GLU A 48 -3.27 -0.45 -12.80
N VAL A 49 -3.47 -1.45 -11.94
CA VAL A 49 -2.39 -2.12 -11.21
C VAL A 49 -1.37 -2.67 -12.20
N TRP A 50 -0.09 -2.54 -11.83
CA TRP A 50 1.04 -3.04 -12.62
C TRP A 50 0.80 -4.48 -13.02
N GLN A 51 0.85 -4.73 -14.34
CA GLN A 51 0.37 -5.98 -14.95
C GLN A 51 0.91 -7.26 -14.29
N PRO A 52 2.19 -7.38 -13.89
CA PRO A 52 2.72 -8.57 -13.21
C PRO A 52 2.05 -8.91 -11.87
N LEU A 53 1.46 -7.92 -11.18
CA LEU A 53 0.88 -8.08 -9.84
C LEU A 53 -0.62 -7.81 -9.78
N ARG A 54 -1.26 -7.58 -10.93
CA ARG A 54 -2.70 -7.26 -11.03
C ARG A 54 -3.60 -8.30 -10.36
N ASN A 55 -3.22 -9.57 -10.48
CA ASN A 55 -3.97 -10.72 -9.95
C ASN A 55 -3.16 -11.49 -8.89
N ALA A 56 -2.13 -10.86 -8.31
CA ALA A 56 -1.31 -11.49 -7.28
C ALA A 56 -1.97 -11.40 -5.90
N THR A 57 -1.56 -12.29 -4.99
CA THR A 57 -1.94 -12.27 -3.57
C THR A 57 -0.72 -11.89 -2.75
N PRO A 58 -0.75 -10.87 -1.88
CA PRO A 58 -1.92 -10.09 -1.47
C PRO A 58 -2.46 -9.14 -2.57
N SER A 59 -3.78 -8.94 -2.58
CA SER A 59 -4.46 -8.02 -3.49
C SER A 59 -4.07 -6.57 -3.22
N VAL A 60 -4.17 -5.72 -4.25
CA VAL A 60 -3.75 -4.32 -4.19
C VAL A 60 -4.96 -3.39 -4.18
N ASP A 61 -5.13 -2.65 -3.10
CA ASP A 61 -6.15 -1.60 -2.99
C ASP A 61 -5.62 -0.31 -3.60
N THR A 62 -6.38 0.28 -4.53
CA THR A 62 -5.89 1.45 -5.28
C THR A 62 -6.92 2.56 -5.41
N PHE A 63 -6.40 3.76 -5.65
CA PHE A 63 -7.20 4.92 -6.04
C PHE A 63 -6.44 5.76 -7.07
N LEU A 64 -7.17 6.48 -7.92
CA LEU A 64 -6.56 7.36 -8.91
C LEU A 64 -5.94 8.60 -8.24
N CYS A 65 -4.69 8.87 -8.59
CA CYS A 65 -3.94 10.03 -8.15
C CYS A 65 -4.43 11.28 -8.90
N ARG A 66 -4.99 12.26 -8.18
CA ARG A 66 -5.40 13.56 -8.74
C ARG A 66 -4.61 14.72 -8.11
N GLY A 67 -3.29 14.53 -7.99
CA GLY A 67 -2.38 15.46 -7.31
C GLY A 67 -2.17 15.15 -5.83
N MET A 68 -1.17 15.80 -5.21
CA MET A 68 -0.70 15.47 -3.85
C MET A 68 -1.78 15.64 -2.78
N ALA A 69 -2.54 16.74 -2.81
CA ALA A 69 -3.61 16.98 -1.83
C ALA A 69 -4.67 15.88 -1.86
N ASN A 70 -5.01 15.38 -3.05
CA ASN A 70 -5.93 14.26 -3.22
C ASN A 70 -5.36 12.96 -2.64
N VAL A 71 -4.08 12.69 -2.88
CA VAL A 71 -3.39 11.52 -2.30
C VAL A 71 -3.43 11.59 -0.78
N MET A 72 -3.05 12.72 -0.19
CA MET A 72 -3.07 12.90 1.27
C MET A 72 -4.48 12.70 1.85
N HIS A 73 -5.49 13.31 1.23
CA HIS A 73 -6.88 13.15 1.66
C HIS A 73 -7.34 11.68 1.59
N LYS A 74 -7.01 10.98 0.51
CA LYS A 74 -7.35 9.55 0.35
C LYS A 74 -6.62 8.66 1.37
N CYS A 75 -5.35 8.94 1.67
CA CYS A 75 -4.60 8.22 2.70
C CYS A 75 -5.23 8.40 4.09
N VAL A 76 -5.60 9.63 4.47
CA VAL A 76 -6.27 9.90 5.76
C VAL A 76 -7.58 9.11 5.85
N ARG A 77 -8.44 9.23 4.84
CA ARG A 77 -9.72 8.49 4.78
C ARG A 77 -9.53 6.98 4.84
N HIS A 78 -8.47 6.46 4.25
CA HIS A 78 -8.17 5.03 4.26
C HIS A 78 -7.81 4.54 5.66
N VAL A 79 -6.95 5.26 6.37
CA VAL A 79 -6.54 4.93 7.75
C VAL A 79 -7.69 5.10 8.73
N GLU A 80 -8.55 6.11 8.56
CA GLU A 80 -9.77 6.28 9.36
C GLU A 80 -10.75 5.11 9.20
N ALA A 81 -10.92 4.62 7.97
CA ALA A 81 -11.81 3.49 7.68
C ALA A 81 -11.18 2.14 8.07
N ASN A 82 -9.86 2.03 8.04
CA ASN A 82 -9.11 0.81 8.29
C ASN A 82 -7.97 1.12 9.28
N PRO A 83 -8.25 1.17 10.60
CA PRO A 83 -7.21 1.41 11.58
C PRO A 83 -6.24 0.21 11.62
N HIS A 84 -4.97 0.49 11.40
CA HIS A 84 -3.89 -0.50 11.47
C HIS A 84 -3.01 -0.28 12.68
N ARG A 85 -2.37 -1.34 13.17
CA ARG A 85 -1.39 -1.24 14.25
C ARG A 85 -0.09 -0.58 13.79
N ALA A 86 0.26 -0.74 12.52
CA ALA A 86 1.43 -0.15 11.90
C ALA A 86 1.20 0.15 10.42
N VAL A 87 1.98 1.10 9.89
CA VAL A 87 2.01 1.44 8.47
C VAL A 87 3.46 1.42 7.99
N VAL A 88 3.72 0.68 6.91
CA VAL A 88 5.02 0.57 6.24
C VAL A 88 4.94 1.28 4.89
N VAL A 89 5.71 2.34 4.69
CA VAL A 89 5.73 3.07 3.40
C VAL A 89 6.85 2.53 2.52
N SER A 90 6.49 1.73 1.52
CA SER A 90 7.41 1.16 0.53
C SER A 90 7.70 2.19 -0.56
N LYS A 91 8.99 2.54 -0.66
CA LYS A 91 9.51 3.72 -1.36
C LYS A 91 9.26 5.00 -0.57
N GLN A 92 9.90 5.10 0.59
CA GLN A 92 10.33 6.39 1.15
C GLN A 92 11.30 7.06 0.17
N ARG A 93 10.75 7.63 -0.91
CA ARG A 93 11.36 8.79 -1.53
C ARG A 93 10.54 9.98 -1.05
N PHE A 94 10.55 10.20 0.27
CA PHE A 94 10.79 11.59 0.64
C PHE A 94 12.11 11.89 -0.06
N PRO A 95 12.10 12.79 -1.05
CA PRO A 95 13.24 12.93 -1.93
C PRO A 95 14.45 13.13 -1.02
N SER A 96 15.59 12.59 -1.43
CA SER A 96 16.91 12.93 -0.91
C SER A 96 17.21 14.44 -1.08
N MET A 97 16.28 15.31 -0.66
CA MET A 97 16.12 16.75 -0.88
C MET A 97 15.36 17.41 0.28
N LEU A 98 15.55 16.95 1.52
CA LEU A 98 15.65 17.86 2.66
C LEU A 98 16.96 17.55 3.37
#